data_AF-R7HEQ7-F1
#
_entry.id   AF-R7HEQ7-F1
#
_cell.length_a   1.000
_cell.length_b   1.000
_cell.length_c   1.000
_cell.angle_alpha   90.00
_cell.angle_beta   90.00
_cell.angle_gamma   90.00
#
_symmetry.space_group_name_H-M   'P 1'
#
loop_
_entity.id
_entity.type
_entity.pdbx_description
1 polymer ?
#
loop_
_entity_poly.entity_id
_entity_poly.type
_entity_poly.pdbx_seq_one_letter_code
_entity_poly.pdbx_strand_id
1 'polypeptide(L)' 'MNKSVLISLKENEKLFSHFMENSYYIKDLNRNPNFFKTFESKMKEVYKERTSDKISKAIDTVDMISSIIDTIK' A
#
# COMPACT_ATOMS: atom_id res chain seq x y z
N MET A 1 -18.15 7.40 -10.82
CA MET A 1 -16.79 7.50 -10.25
C MET A 1 -16.06 8.64 -10.91
N ASN A 2 -15.21 9.37 -10.18
CA ASN A 2 -14.37 10.41 -10.80
C ASN A 2 -13.33 9.76 -11.75
N LYS A 3 -13.02 10.44 -12.87
CA LYS A 3 -12.06 9.95 -13.87
C LYS A 3 -10.66 9.72 -13.28
N SER A 4 -10.21 10.58 -12.35
CA SER A 4 -8.90 10.41 -11.70
C SER A 4 -8.81 9.10 -10.92
N VAL A 5 -9.85 8.78 -10.15
CA VAL A 5 -9.95 7.53 -9.38
C VAL A 5 -9.91 6.32 -10.32
N LEU A 6 -10.65 6.36 -11.43
CA LEU A 6 -10.65 5.27 -12.42
C LEU A 6 -9.26 5.07 -13.06
N ILE A 7 -8.54 6.16 -13.35
CA ILE A 7 -7.18 6.09 -13.88
C ILE A 7 -6.25 5.45 -12.84
N SER A 8 -6.27 5.93 -11.59
CA SER A 8 -5.42 5.38 -10.52
C SER A 8 -5.70 3.90 -10.25
N LEU A 9 -6.95 3.46 -10.32
CA LEU A 9 -7.30 2.04 -10.23
C LEU A 9 -6.74 1.22 -11.40
N LYS A 10 -6.72 1.77 -12.61
CA LYS A 10 -6.19 1.05 -13.80
C LYS A 10 -4.67 1.00 -13.85
N GLU A 11 -3.99 2.01 -13.31
CA GLU A 11 -2.53 2.13 -13.35
C GLU A 11 -1.82 1.35 -12.24
N ASN A 12 -2.53 0.96 -11.19
CA ASN A 12 -1.96 0.24 -10.06
C ASN A 12 -2.73 -1.06 -9.80
N GLU A 13 -2.09 -2.17 -10.14
CA GLU A 13 -2.65 -3.52 -9.98
C GLU A 13 -3.10 -3.82 -8.53
N LYS A 14 -2.33 -3.39 -7.52
CA LYS A 14 -2.68 -3.61 -6.11
C LYS A 14 -3.90 -2.79 -5.69
N LEU A 15 -4.03 -1.56 -6.18
CA LEU A 15 -5.24 -0.76 -5.98
C LEU A 15 -6.44 -1.41 -6.66
N PHE A 16 -6.27 -1.92 -7.89
CA PHE A 16 -7.33 -2.62 -8.59
C PHE A 16 -7.79 -3.88 -7.83
N SER A 17 -6.86 -4.74 -7.46
CA SER A 17 -7.14 -5.96 -6.70
C SER A 17 -7.81 -5.65 -5.38
N HIS A 18 -7.28 -4.68 -4.62
CA HIS A 18 -7.90 -4.25 -3.36
C HIS A 18 -9.33 -3.77 -3.57
N PHE A 19 -9.59 -2.99 -4.62
CA PHE A 19 -10.93 -2.52 -4.97
C PHE A 19 -11.89 -3.66 -5.34
N MET A 20 -11.42 -4.64 -6.12
CA MET A 20 -12.22 -5.80 -6.52
C MET A 20 -12.57 -6.71 -5.34
N GLU A 21 -11.62 -6.92 -4.43
CA GLU A 21 -11.81 -7.68 -3.19
C GLU A 21 -12.71 -6.95 -2.18
N ASN A 22 -12.74 -5.62 -2.23
CA ASN A 22 -13.44 -4.75 -1.29
C ASN A 22 -14.49 -3.89 -2.00
N SER A 23 -15.41 -4.55 -2.71
CA SER A 23 -16.44 -3.91 -3.54
C SER A 23 -17.33 -2.89 -2.82
N TYR A 24 -17.38 -2.89 -1.48
CA TYR A 24 -18.09 -1.87 -0.70
C TYR A 24 -17.56 -0.45 -0.93
N TYR A 25 -16.28 -0.27 -1.29
CA TYR A 25 -15.70 1.03 -1.64
C TYR A 25 -16.30 1.67 -2.90
N ILE A 26 -16.97 0.88 -3.77
CA ILE A 26 -17.61 1.40 -4.99
C ILE A 26 -18.55 2.57 -4.66
N LYS A 27 -19.33 2.46 -3.58
CA LYS A 27 -20.29 3.52 -3.20
C LYS A 27 -19.57 4.80 -2.78
N ASP A 28 -18.56 4.70 -1.94
CA ASP A 28 -17.85 5.86 -1.39
C ASP A 28 -17.01 6.57 -2.46
N LEU A 29 -16.27 5.79 -3.27
CA LEU A 29 -15.47 6.32 -4.37
C LEU A 29 -16.32 6.93 -5.50
N ASN A 30 -17.57 6.47 -5.65
CA ASN A 30 -18.52 7.09 -6.58
C ASN A 30 -19.13 8.38 -6.04
N ARG A 31 -19.36 8.47 -4.73
CA ARG A 31 -20.01 9.62 -4.08
C ARG A 31 -19.06 10.79 -3.86
N ASN A 32 -17.84 10.51 -3.41
CA ASN A 32 -16.87 11.56 -3.11
C ASN A 32 -15.44 11.06 -3.40
N PRO A 33 -14.74 11.65 -4.37
CA PRO A 33 -13.37 11.25 -4.71
C PRO A 33 -12.38 11.45 -3.57
N ASN A 34 -12.68 12.27 -2.55
CA ASN A 34 -11.80 12.47 -1.40
C ASN A 34 -11.62 11.19 -0.56
N PHE A 35 -12.54 10.22 -0.65
CA PHE A 35 -12.37 8.91 -0.01
C PHE A 35 -11.24 8.08 -0.63
N PHE A 36 -10.75 8.46 -1.81
CA PHE A 36 -9.66 7.73 -2.47
C PHE A 36 -8.40 7.66 -1.63
N LYS A 37 -8.03 8.73 -0.89
CA LYS A 37 -6.85 8.71 -0.01
C LYS A 37 -6.99 7.70 1.12
N THR A 38 -8.20 7.58 1.69
CA THR A 38 -8.49 6.58 2.75
C THR A 38 -8.41 5.17 2.17
N PHE A 39 -9.02 4.95 1.00
CA PHE A 39 -8.95 3.70 0.27
C PHE A 39 -7.49 3.29 -0.05
N GLU A 40 -6.70 4.20 -0.60
CA GLU A 40 -5.28 3.97 -0.93
C GLU A 40 -4.47 3.67 0.33
N SER A 41 -4.73 4.36 1.44
CA SER A 41 -4.09 4.10 2.73
C SER A 41 -4.39 2.69 3.24
N LYS A 42 -5.64 2.23 3.11
CA LYS A 42 -6.05 0.87 3.49
C LYS A 42 -5.40 -0.19 2.61
N MET A 43 -5.29 0.05 1.31
CA MET A 43 -4.51 -0.80 0.41
C MET A 43 -3.05 -0.87 0.90
N LYS A 44 -2.39 0.26 1.16
CA LYS A 44 -0.98 0.28 1.62
C LYS A 44 -0.78 -0.48 2.92
N GLU A 45 -1.75 -0.46 3.83
CA GLU A 45 -1.74 -1.27 5.04
C GLU A 45 -1.77 -2.77 4.73
N VAL A 46 -2.71 -3.22 3.89
CA VAL A 46 -2.86 -4.63 3.48
C VAL A 46 -1.61 -5.16 2.77
N TYR A 47 -1.05 -4.38 1.84
CA TYR A 47 0.11 -4.79 1.05
C TYR A 47 1.47 -4.44 1.68
N LYS A 48 1.48 -3.94 2.92
CA LYS A 48 2.70 -3.50 3.63
C LYS A 48 3.56 -2.53 2.82
N GLU A 49 2.90 -1.54 2.21
CA GLU A 49 3.51 -0.49 1.40
C GLU A 49 3.53 0.88 2.10
N ARG A 50 3.16 0.94 3.39
CA ARG A 50 3.27 2.19 4.14
C ARG A 50 4.74 2.57 4.27
N THR A 51 5.00 3.86 4.43
CA THR A 51 6.36 4.36 4.68
C THR A 51 6.98 3.69 5.91
N SER A 52 6.18 3.44 6.97
CA SER A 52 6.61 2.69 8.14
C SER A 52 7.09 1.27 7.79
N ASP A 53 6.37 0.56 6.92
CA ASP A 53 6.72 -0.81 6.53
C ASP A 53 8.05 -0.83 5.74
N LYS A 54 8.32 0.22 4.95
CA LYS A 54 9.61 0.38 4.26
C LYS A 54 10.75 0.67 5.23
N ILE A 55 10.52 1.51 6.25
CA ILE A 55 11.50 1.81 7.29
C ILE A 55 11.83 0.55 8.10
N SER A 56 10.82 -0.21 8.53
CA SER A 56 11.02 -1.48 9.24
C SER A 56 11.88 -2.45 8.42
N LYS A 57 11.57 -2.66 7.14
CA LYS A 57 12.39 -3.52 6.26
C LYS A 57 13.84 -3.06 6.15
N ALA A 58 14.09 -1.76 6.11
CA ALA A 58 15.46 -1.22 6.06
C ALA A 58 16.23 -1.51 7.35
N ILE A 59 15.58 -1.32 8.51
CA ILE A 59 16.16 -1.65 9.82
C ILE A 59 16.46 -3.14 9.91
N ASP A 60 15.50 -4.01 9.57
CA ASP A 60 15.67 -5.46 9.59
C ASP A 60 16.86 -5.90 8.70
N THR A 61 17.06 -5.23 7.56
CA THR A 61 18.17 -5.50 6.65
C THR A 61 19.52 -5.10 7.26
N VAL A 62 19.58 -3.94 7.92
CA VAL A 62 20.80 -3.45 8.61
C VAL A 62 21.17 -4.38 9.77
N ASP A 63 20.19 -4.83 10.55
CA ASP A 63 20.41 -5.75 11.67
C ASP A 63 20.91 -7.12 11.18
N MET A 64 20.36 -7.63 10.08
CA MET A 64 20.82 -8.87 9.44
C MET A 64 22.27 -8.76 8.98
N ILE A 65 22.63 -7.68 8.27
CA ILE A 65 24.00 -7.46 7.79
C ILE A 65 24.97 -7.36 8.96
N SER A 66 24.61 -6.63 10.02
CA SER A 66 25.42 -6.49 11.23
C SER A 66 25.67 -7.86 11.87
N SER A 67 24.64 -8.69 11.99
CA SER A 67 24.74 -10.04 12.55
C SER A 67 25.67 -10.96 11.74
N ILE A 68 25.66 -10.85 10.41
CA ILE A 68 26.58 -11.59 9.52
C ILE A 68 28.03 -11.13 9.75
N ILE A 69 28.27 -9.82 9.81
CA ILE A 69 29.62 -9.25 10.05
C ILE A 69 30.17 -9.72 11.40
N ASP A 70 29.35 -9.70 12.44
CA ASP A 70 29.78 -10.11 13.78
C ASP A 70 30.02 -11.62 13.89
N THR A 71 29.37 -12.45 13.06
CA THR A 71 29.65 -13.89 12.98
C THR A 71 30.98 -14.20 12.28
N ILE A 72 31.42 -13.34 11.36
CA ILE A 72 32.68 -13.50 10.62
C ILE A 72 33.89 -13.00 11.43
N LYS A 73 33.68 -12.08 12.38
CA LYS A 73 34.72 -11.61 13.32
C LYS A 73 35.13 -12.70 14.31
#